data_AF-A0A2T9ZI53-F1
#
_entry.id   AF-A0A2T9ZI53-F1
#
_cell.length_a   1.000
_cell.length_b   1.000
_cell.length_c   1.000
_cell.angle_alpha   90.00
_cell.angle_beta   90.00
_cell.angle_gamma   90.00
#
_symmetry.space_group_name_H-M   'P 1'
#
loop_
_entity.id
_entity.type
_entity.pdbx_description
1 polymer ?
#
loop_
_entity_poly.entity_id
_entity_poly.type
_entity_poly.pdbx_seq_one_letter_code
_entity_poly.pdbx_strand_id
1 'polypeptide(L)'
;MYGFGDSPEPDKNSVDLLEDMLIEYINDICVQSAKVSKKRAKVTVNDFKFALRHDPVKLARVEELISLNKEIENARKLFNHDETA
;
A
#
# COMPACT_ATOMS: atom_id res chain seq x y z
N MET A 1 7.48 8.51 12.22
CA MET A 1 7.25 9.05 13.57
C MET A 1 7.26 10.57 13.57
N TYR A 2 8.38 11.25 13.27
CA TYR A 2 8.46 12.73 13.15
C TYR A 2 7.36 13.38 12.28
N GLY A 3 7.08 12.83 11.09
CA GLY A 3 6.03 13.35 10.19
C GLY A 3 4.59 13.30 10.74
N PHE A 4 4.39 12.61 11.88
CA PHE A 4 3.13 12.56 12.62
C PHE A 4 3.20 13.35 13.94
N GLY A 5 4.24 14.18 14.14
CA GLY A 5 4.40 15.07 15.29
C GLY A 5 5.33 14.56 16.40
N ASP A 6 6.03 13.45 16.18
CA ASP A 6 7.06 12.97 17.12
C ASP A 6 8.38 13.77 17.02
N SER A 7 9.35 13.47 17.89
CA SER A 7 10.72 14.01 17.85
C SER A 7 11.44 13.71 16.53
N PRO A 8 12.34 14.60 16.06
CA PRO A 8 13.25 14.30 14.95
C PRO A 8 14.11 13.05 15.19
N GLU A 9 14.48 12.83 16.45
CA GLU A 9 15.17 11.63 16.93
C GLU A 9 14.25 10.93 17.95
N PRO A 10 13.39 10.00 17.49
CA PRO A 10 12.47 9.28 18.36
C PRO A 10 13.21 8.23 19.20
N ASP A 11 12.62 7.85 20.32
CA ASP A 11 13.18 6.83 21.20
C ASP A 11 13.31 5.48 20.47
N LYS A 12 14.47 4.83 20.62
CA LYS A 12 14.77 3.60 19.91
C LYS A 12 13.79 2.46 20.24
N ASN A 13 13.40 2.31 21.51
CA ASN A 13 12.47 1.24 21.87
C ASN A 13 11.09 1.46 21.25
N SER A 14 10.68 2.73 21.09
CA SER A 14 9.43 3.08 20.41
C SER A 14 9.48 2.78 18.91
N VAL A 15 10.64 2.98 18.28
CA VAL A 15 10.88 2.61 16.88
C VAL A 15 10.80 1.09 16.72
N ASP A 16 11.52 0.34 17.54
CA ASP A 16 11.57 -1.12 17.48
C ASP A 16 10.17 -1.73 17.70
N LEU A 17 9.41 -1.23 18.67
CA LEU A 17 8.03 -1.66 18.90
C LEU A 17 7.10 -1.35 17.73
N LEU A 18 7.25 -0.17 17.12
CA LEU A 18 6.44 0.23 15.97
C LEU A 18 6.74 -0.63 14.75
N GLU A 19 7.98 -1.09 14.58
CA GLU A 19 8.37 -2.05 13.56
C GLU A 19 7.65 -3.40 13.76
N ASP A 20 7.68 -3.95 14.98
CA ASP A 20 7.00 -5.21 15.29
C ASP A 20 5.49 -5.13 15.01
N MET A 21 4.84 -4.05 15.47
CA MET A 21 3.42 -3.79 15.22
C MET A 21 3.11 -3.65 13.72
N LEU A 22 4.00 -3.01 12.96
CA LEU A 22 3.83 -2.83 11.52
C LEU A 22 3.93 -4.17 10.78
N ILE A 23 4.88 -5.03 11.16
CA ILE A 23 5.03 -6.36 10.58
C ILE A 23 3.77 -7.20 10.81
N GLU A 24 3.26 -7.21 12.04
CA GLU A 24 2.02 -7.92 12.40
C GLU A 24 0.84 -7.42 11.56
N TYR A 25 0.67 -6.10 11.48
CA TYR A 25 -0.40 -5.48 10.69
C TYR A 25 -0.35 -5.85 9.21
N ILE A 26 0.84 -5.82 8.59
CA ILE A 26 1.01 -6.20 7.18
C ILE A 26 0.69 -7.68 6.99
N ASN A 27 1.17 -8.54 7.88
CA ASN A 27 0.92 -9.98 7.82
C ASN A 27 -0.58 -10.28 7.90
N ASP A 28 -1.29 -9.64 8.83
CA ASP A 28 -2.73 -9.79 8.98
C ASP A 28 -3.49 -9.43 7.71
N ILE A 29 -3.17 -8.29 7.08
CA ILE A 29 -3.80 -7.90 5.82
C ILE A 29 -3.53 -8.93 4.72
N CYS A 30 -2.28 -9.40 4.58
CA CYS A 30 -1.92 -10.42 3.61
C CYS A 30 -2.71 -11.72 3.82
N VAL A 31 -2.84 -12.16 5.06
CA VAL A 31 -3.65 -13.35 5.42
C VAL A 31 -5.12 -13.12 5.10
N GLN A 32 -5.69 -11.96 5.41
CA GLN A 32 -7.08 -11.64 5.05
C GLN A 32 -7.29 -11.63 3.54
N SER A 33 -6.39 -11.01 2.78
CA SER A 33 -6.46 -11.00 1.31
C SER A 33 -6.29 -12.39 0.70
N ALA A 34 -5.43 -13.24 1.26
CA ALA A 34 -5.32 -14.64 0.85
C ALA A 34 -6.61 -15.44 1.13
N LYS A 35 -7.29 -15.18 2.25
CA LYS A 35 -8.62 -15.78 2.52
C LYS A 35 -9.67 -15.33 1.51
N VAL A 36 -9.61 -14.09 1.04
CA VAL A 36 -10.50 -13.55 0.01
C VAL A 36 -10.23 -14.19 -1.36
N SER A 37 -8.97 -14.43 -1.72
CA SER A 37 -8.62 -15.07 -2.98
C SER A 37 -9.12 -16.52 -3.06
N LYS A 38 -9.43 -17.14 -1.92
CA LYS A 38 -10.02 -18.48 -1.75
C LYS A 38 -9.27 -19.55 -2.57
N LYS A 39 -9.78 -19.83 -3.77
CA LYS A 39 -9.29 -20.88 -4.69
C LYS A 39 -8.28 -20.37 -5.71
N ARG A 40 -8.09 -19.05 -5.84
CA ARG A 40 -7.08 -18.49 -6.73
C ARG A 40 -5.71 -18.62 -6.09
N ALA A 41 -4.78 -19.22 -6.82
CA ALA A 41 -3.38 -19.37 -6.40
C ALA A 41 -2.66 -18.02 -6.26
N LYS A 42 -3.12 -16.98 -6.97
CA LYS A 42 -2.52 -15.65 -6.94
C LYS A 42 -3.46 -14.63 -6.27
N VAL A 43 -2.93 -13.94 -5.27
CA VAL A 43 -3.56 -12.77 -4.65
C VAL A 43 -3.44 -11.56 -5.58
N THR A 44 -4.51 -10.79 -5.69
CA THR A 44 -4.61 -9.62 -6.58
C THR A 44 -4.93 -8.37 -5.77
N VAL A 45 -4.76 -7.18 -6.38
CA VAL A 45 -5.10 -5.90 -5.74
C VAL A 45 -6.56 -5.85 -5.28
N ASN A 46 -7.49 -6.47 -6.02
CA ASN A 46 -8.90 -6.52 -5.63
C ASN A 46 -9.13 -7.30 -4.33
N ASP A 47 -8.26 -8.26 -4.00
CA ASP A 47 -8.32 -8.99 -2.73
C ASP A 47 -7.96 -8.10 -1.55
N PHE A 48 -6.98 -7.22 -1.72
CA PHE A 48 -6.62 -6.20 -0.75
C PHE A 48 -7.73 -5.17 -0.58
N LYS A 49 -8.31 -4.68 -1.70
CA LYS A 49 -9.46 -3.76 -1.65
C LYS A 49 -10.64 -4.37 -0.88
N PHE A 50 -10.94 -5.65 -1.12
CA PHE A 50 -12.02 -6.33 -0.40
C PHE A 50 -11.69 -6.56 1.08
N ALA A 51 -10.44 -6.91 1.40
CA ALA A 51 -10.00 -7.04 2.81
C ALA A 51 -10.15 -5.71 3.56
N LEU A 52 -9.89 -4.59 2.90
CA LEU A 52 -10.00 -3.23 3.44
C LEU A 52 -11.41 -2.60 3.34
N ARG A 53 -12.44 -3.34 2.89
CA ARG A 53 -13.77 -2.77 2.58
C ARG A 53 -14.49 -2.09 3.76
N HIS A 54 -14.07 -2.38 4.99
CA HIS A 54 -14.64 -1.80 6.21
C HIS A 54 -13.84 -0.61 6.73
N ASP A 55 -12.72 -0.27 6.08
CA ASP A 55 -11.91 0.92 6.37
C ASP A 55 -11.96 1.85 5.14
N PRO A 56 -12.96 2.75 5.07
CA PRO A 56 -13.19 3.57 3.89
C PRO A 56 -12.02 4.53 3.59
N VAL A 57 -11.29 4.96 4.62
CA VAL A 57 -10.14 5.86 4.47
C VAL A 57 -8.98 5.15 3.78
N LYS A 58 -8.63 3.94 4.25
CA LYS A 58 -7.57 3.15 3.61
C LYS A 58 -7.98 2.67 2.22
N LEU A 59 -9.24 2.28 2.03
CA LEU A 59 -9.73 1.87 0.72
C LEU A 59 -9.64 3.01 -0.30
N ALA A 60 -10.11 4.21 0.04
CA ALA A 60 -10.01 5.38 -0.82
C ALA A 60 -8.54 5.70 -1.15
N ARG A 61 -7.65 5.63 -0.16
CA ARG A 61 -6.22 5.87 -0.35
C ARG A 61 -5.58 4.86 -1.32
N VAL A 62 -5.96 3.59 -1.25
CA VAL A 62 -5.49 2.57 -2.20
C VAL A 62 -5.92 2.90 -3.62
N GLU A 63 -7.17 3.31 -3.82
CA GLU A 63 -7.69 3.67 -5.15
C GLU A 63 -6.98 4.90 -5.73
N GLU A 64 -6.79 5.93 -4.91
CA GLU A 64 -6.05 7.14 -5.28
C GLU A 64 -4.62 6.82 -5.72
N LEU A 65 -3.88 6.04 -4.94
CA LEU A 65 -2.51 5.65 -5.24
C LEU A 65 -2.40 4.86 -6.56
N ILE A 66 -3.35 3.96 -6.82
CA ILE A 66 -3.39 3.20 -8.08
C ILE A 66 -3.65 4.14 -9.26
N SER A 67 -4.55 5.11 -9.10
CA SER A 67 -4.85 6.11 -10.13
C SER A 67 -3.63 6.96 -10.45
N LEU A 68 -2.97 7.51 -9.43
CA LEU A 68 -1.77 8.33 -9.58
C LEU A 68 -0.63 7.54 -10.22
N ASN A 69 -0.42 6.28 -9.83
CA ASN A 69 0.60 5.45 -10.48
C ASN A 69 0.30 5.23 -11.96
N LYS A 70 -0.98 5.05 -12.33
CA LYS A 70 -1.40 4.92 -13.74
C LYS A 70 -1.15 6.21 -14.53
N GLU A 71 -1.39 7.37 -13.93
CA GLU A 71 -1.07 8.67 -14.54
C GLU A 71 0.43 8.83 -14.79
N ILE A 72 1.26 8.48 -13.79
CA ILE A 72 2.73 8.49 -13.91
C ILE A 72 3.18 7.55 -15.03
N GLU A 73 2.63 6.34 -15.10
CA GLU A 73 2.95 5.37 -16.16
C GLU A 73 2.57 5.89 -17.56
N ASN A 74 1.42 6.54 -17.68
CA ASN A 74 0.98 7.13 -18.95
C ASN A 74 1.89 8.30 -19.36
N ALA A 75 2.25 9.17 -18.42
CA ALA A 75 3.18 10.27 -18.66
C ALA A 75 4.53 9.74 -19.17
N ARG A 76 5.09 8.72 -18.52
CA ARG A 76 6.35 8.08 -18.96
C ARG A 76 6.28 7.51 -20.39
N LYS A 77 5.14 6.95 -20.79
CA LYS A 77 4.96 6.40 -22.15
C LYS A 77 4.98 7.48 -23.23
N LEU A 78 4.45 8.67 -22.95
CA LEU A 78 4.46 9.78 -23.90
C LEU A 78 5.89 10.19 -24.25
N PHE A 79 6.76 10.35 -23.24
CA PHE A 79 8.17 10.72 -23.44
C PHE A 79 8.99 9.66 -24.20
N ASN A 80 8.74 8.37 -23.94
CA ASN A 80 9.44 7.29 -24.65
C ASN A 80 9.03 7.17 -26.12
N HIS A 81 7.85 7.66 -26.51
CA HIS A 81 7.43 7.64 -27.90
C HIS A 81 8.13 8.72 -28.72
N ASP A 82 8.36 9.90 -28.13
CA ASP A 82 8.98 11.06 -28.77
C ASP A 82 10.49 10.90 -29.04
N GLU A 83 11.21 10.03 -28.32
CA GLU A 83 12.64 9.75 -28.57
C GLU A 83 12.89 8.79 -29.75
N THR A 84 11.84 8.16 -30.30
CA THR A 84 11.95 7.18 -31.40
C THR A 84 11.33 7.64 -32.71
N ALA A 85 10.85 8.89 -32.78
CA ALA A 85 10.25 9.52 -33.95
C ALA A 85 11.22 10.49 -34.65
#